data_AF-A0AAV3F9S0-F1
#
_entry.id   AF-A0AAV3F9S0-F1
#
_cell.length_a   1.000
_cell.length_b   1.000
_cell.length_c   1.000
_cell.angle_alpha   90.00
_cell.angle_beta   90.00
_cell.angle_gamma   90.00
#
_symmetry.space_group_name_H-M   'P 1'
#
loop_
_entity.id
_entity.type
_entity.pdbx_description
1 polymer ?
#
loop_
_entity_poly.entity_id
_entity_poly.type
_entity_poly.pdbx_seq_one_letter_code
_entity_poly.pdbx_strand_id
1 'polypeptide(L)'
;MEKKKGISMAVIKRLPKYHRYLQELMENDVDRISSKELSEKIGFTASQIRQDLNCFGDFGQQGYGYNVKELYNNIGSILGLTRDYNTVIIGAGNIGQAIANYNSFNRLGFKLKGIFDANPRMFGIKIRDVEIQDVEKLKDFVKENDIEIGIICVPRTNAQKVCNDLVEGGIKGIWNFAPIDLEVPKDIRVENVHLSESMMTLVYLLNHNDVK
;
A
#
# COMPACT_ATOMS: atom_id res chain seq x y z
N MET A 1 22.06 -24.30 -3.76
CA MET A 1 21.14 -23.15 -3.82
C MET A 1 19.93 -23.50 -2.99
N GLU A 2 19.81 -22.94 -1.78
CA GLU A 2 18.63 -23.15 -0.95
C GLU A 2 17.39 -22.66 -1.70
N LYS A 3 16.36 -23.52 -1.78
CA LYS A 3 15.04 -23.15 -2.29
C LYS A 3 14.58 -21.95 -1.47
N LYS A 4 14.43 -20.77 -2.10
CA LYS A 4 13.64 -19.67 -1.55
C LYS A 4 12.26 -20.23 -1.22
N LYS A 5 12.00 -20.56 0.05
CA LYS A 5 10.62 -20.77 0.52
C LYS A 5 9.88 -19.50 0.17
N GLY A 6 8.81 -19.61 -0.62
CA GLY A 6 7.99 -18.45 -0.95
C GLY A 6 7.53 -17.79 0.36
N ILE A 7 7.82 -16.49 0.49
CA ILE A 7 7.43 -15.72 1.68
C ILE A 7 5.91 -15.64 1.67
N SER A 8 5.27 -15.93 2.80
CA SER A 8 3.81 -15.96 2.86
C SER A 8 3.22 -14.55 2.78
N MET A 9 2.04 -14.43 2.18
CA MET A 9 1.32 -13.16 2.14
C MET A 9 1.02 -12.60 3.53
N ALA A 10 0.84 -13.46 4.54
CA ALA A 10 0.65 -13.04 5.91
C ALA A 10 1.87 -12.30 6.47
N VAL A 11 3.09 -12.74 6.14
CA VAL A 11 4.33 -12.03 6.53
C VAL A 11 4.42 -10.69 5.79
N ILE A 12 4.17 -10.68 4.47
CA ILE A 12 4.21 -9.47 3.64
C ILE A 12 3.23 -8.41 4.18
N LYS A 13 1.99 -8.80 4.52
CA LYS A 13 0.98 -7.89 5.06
C LYS A 13 1.33 -7.32 6.44
N ARG A 14 2.26 -7.92 7.19
CA ARG A 14 2.74 -7.39 8.48
C ARG A 14 3.89 -6.39 8.35
N LEU A 15 4.69 -6.46 7.28
CA LEU A 15 5.85 -5.58 7.07
C LEU A 15 5.53 -4.08 7.14
N PRO A 16 4.45 -3.57 6.51
CA PRO A 16 4.11 -2.14 6.61
C PRO A 16 3.85 -1.70 8.06
N LYS A 17 3.30 -2.58 8.90
CA LYS A 17 3.09 -2.30 10.33
C LYS A 17 4.43 -2.21 11.05
N TYR A 18 5.37 -3.12 10.81
CA TYR A 18 6.72 -3.01 11.37
C TYR A 18 7.39 -1.70 10.98
N HIS A 19 7.35 -1.34 9.69
CA HIS A 19 7.92 -0.10 9.18
C HIS A 19 7.35 1.14 9.89
N ARG A 20 6.02 1.22 10.06
CA ARG A 20 5.37 2.34 10.76
C ARG A 20 5.84 2.48 12.21
N TYR A 21 5.83 1.39 12.99
CA TYR A 21 6.23 1.45 14.39
C TYR A 21 7.73 1.72 14.57
N LEU A 22 8.57 1.23 13.66
CA LEU A 22 10.00 1.54 13.68
C LEU A 22 10.25 3.02 13.36
N GLN A 23 9.48 3.61 12.44
CA GLN A 23 9.52 5.05 12.19
C GLN A 23 9.18 5.82 13.47
N GLU A 24 8.09 5.46 14.17
CA GLU A 24 7.71 6.09 15.44
C GLU A 24 8.81 5.95 16.50
N LEU A 25 9.50 4.81 16.56
CA LEU A 25 10.62 4.61 17.48
C LEU A 25 11.82 5.50 17.12
N MET A 26 12.13 5.67 15.83
CA MET A 26 13.18 6.59 15.37
C MET A 26 12.84 8.05 15.69
N GLU A 27 11.59 8.46 15.49
CA GLU A 27 11.11 9.81 15.83
C GLU A 27 11.16 10.10 17.33
N ASN A 28 11.23 9.06 18.17
CA ASN A 28 11.40 9.14 19.62
C ASN A 28 12.84 8.82 20.07
N ASP A 29 13.82 8.91 19.18
CA ASP A 29 15.25 8.70 19.47
C ASP A 29 15.58 7.34 20.12
N VAL A 30 14.82 6.30 19.81
CA VAL A 30 15.10 4.94 20.28
C VAL A 30 16.11 4.26 19.36
N ASP A 31 17.31 3.99 19.86
CA ASP A 31 18.39 3.35 19.09
C ASP A 31 18.20 1.84 18.90
N ARG A 32 17.72 1.15 19.94
CA ARG A 32 17.59 -0.31 19.96
C ARG A 32 16.27 -0.77 20.55
N ILE A 33 15.77 -1.90 20.06
CA ILE A 33 14.56 -2.54 20.59
C ILE A 33 14.66 -4.06 20.54
N SER A 34 14.18 -4.75 21.58
CA SER A 34 14.06 -6.20 21.57
C SER A 34 12.77 -6.66 20.89
N SER A 35 12.70 -7.92 20.45
CA SER A 35 11.46 -8.51 19.94
C SER A 35 10.32 -8.51 20.98
N LYS A 36 10.66 -8.51 22.27
CA LYS A 36 9.69 -8.45 23.37
C LYS A 36 9.07 -7.06 23.48
N GLU A 37 9.89 -6.03 23.56
CA GLU A 37 9.39 -4.65 23.61
C GLU A 37 8.63 -4.27 22.33
N LEU A 38 9.09 -4.74 21.17
CA LEU A 38 8.39 -4.52 19.91
C LEU A 38 7.04 -5.26 19.87
N SER A 39 6.95 -6.46 20.46
CA SER A 39 5.68 -7.20 20.57
C SER A 39 4.62 -6.47 21.38
N GLU A 40 5.03 -5.83 22.47
CA GLU A 40 4.14 -5.06 23.35
C GLU A 40 3.53 -3.83 22.64
N LYS A 41 4.23 -3.28 21.64
CA LYS A 41 3.76 -2.13 20.86
C LYS A 41 2.90 -2.52 19.65
N ILE A 42 3.25 -3.61 18.97
CA ILE A 42 2.66 -3.97 17.67
C ILE A 42 1.48 -4.94 17.80
N GLY A 43 1.36 -5.67 18.92
CA GLY A 43 0.31 -6.67 19.10
C GLY A 43 0.56 -7.97 18.34
N PHE A 44 1.82 -8.28 18.02
CA PHE A 44 2.25 -9.60 17.53
C PHE A 44 3.16 -10.24 18.56
N THR A 45 3.19 -11.57 18.68
CA THR A 45 4.10 -12.22 19.64
C THR A 45 5.57 -12.00 19.23
N ALA A 46 6.47 -11.93 20.23
CA ALA A 46 7.91 -11.81 19.98
C ALA A 46 8.46 -12.93 19.08
N SER A 47 7.88 -14.13 19.17
CA SER A 47 8.23 -15.26 18.30
C SER A 47 7.82 -15.00 16.85
N GLN A 48 6.62 -14.46 16.60
CA GLN A 48 6.15 -14.15 15.26
C GLN A 48 7.02 -13.06 14.61
N ILE A 49 7.38 -12.02 15.35
CA ILE A 49 8.27 -10.96 14.88
C ILE A 49 9.61 -11.54 14.43
N ARG A 50 10.25 -12.37 15.27
CA ARG A 50 11.52 -13.04 14.91
C ARG A 50 11.36 -13.90 13.66
N GLN A 51 10.30 -14.69 13.57
CA GLN A 51 10.06 -15.56 12.42
C GLN A 51 9.87 -14.77 11.12
N ASP A 52 9.11 -13.68 11.16
CA ASP A 52 8.87 -12.81 10.01
C ASP A 52 10.17 -12.17 9.53
N LEU A 53 10.95 -11.62 10.45
CA LEU A 53 12.22 -10.97 10.15
C LEU A 53 13.24 -11.98 9.59
N ASN A 54 13.35 -13.17 10.19
CA ASN A 54 14.26 -14.22 9.74
C ASN A 54 13.94 -14.76 8.34
N CYS A 55 12.77 -14.46 7.77
CA CYS A 55 12.48 -14.79 6.37
C CYS A 55 13.29 -13.95 5.36
N PHE A 56 13.84 -12.80 5.78
CA PHE A 56 14.56 -11.86 4.89
C PHE A 56 16.03 -11.69 5.25
N GLY A 57 16.46 -12.15 6.42
CA GLY A 57 17.84 -12.07 6.87
C GLY A 57 17.92 -12.08 8.40
N ASP A 58 19.14 -12.04 8.93
CA ASP A 58 19.35 -11.82 10.34
C ASP A 58 19.55 -10.32 10.59
N PHE A 59 18.57 -9.69 11.25
CA PHE A 59 18.60 -8.26 11.55
C PHE A 59 18.90 -7.97 13.02
N GLY A 60 18.98 -9.01 13.86
CA GLY A 60 19.10 -8.88 15.30
C GLY A 60 20.45 -9.33 15.81
N GLN A 61 20.77 -8.92 17.03
CA GLN A 61 21.90 -9.44 17.77
C GLN A 61 21.41 -10.08 19.07
N GLN A 62 21.78 -11.35 19.29
CA GLN A 62 21.37 -12.10 20.47
C GLN A 62 21.78 -11.35 21.74
N GLY A 63 20.82 -11.10 22.63
CA GLY A 63 21.02 -10.34 23.87
C GLY A 63 20.95 -8.82 23.73
N TYR A 64 20.99 -8.26 22.51
CA TYR A 64 20.98 -6.80 22.29
C TYR A 64 19.78 -6.30 21.47
N GLY A 65 19.03 -7.18 20.82
CA GLY A 65 17.87 -6.82 20.00
C GLY A 65 18.27 -6.24 18.64
N TYR A 66 17.39 -5.41 18.08
CA TYR A 66 17.51 -4.79 16.76
C TYR A 66 17.98 -3.35 16.89
N ASN A 67 18.88 -2.92 16.01
CA ASN A 67 19.08 -1.49 15.78
C ASN A 67 17.86 -0.95 15.02
N VAL A 68 17.17 0.04 15.58
CA VAL A 68 15.90 0.54 15.05
C VAL A 68 16.09 1.14 13.66
N LYS A 69 17.10 1.98 13.48
CA LYS A 69 17.37 2.67 12.20
C LYS A 69 17.77 1.69 11.10
N GLU A 70 18.65 0.74 11.40
CA GLU A 70 19.04 -0.29 10.44
C GLU A 70 17.86 -1.19 10.06
N LEU A 71 17.07 -1.63 11.05
CA LEU A 71 15.90 -2.45 10.79
C LEU A 71 14.84 -1.69 9.98
N TYR A 72 14.60 -0.42 10.28
CA TYR A 72 13.70 0.45 9.52
C TYR A 72 14.13 0.52 8.04
N ASN A 73 15.40 0.82 7.77
CA ASN A 73 15.94 0.92 6.42
C ASN A 73 15.86 -0.42 5.68
N ASN A 74 16.19 -1.53 6.35
CA ASN A 74 16.11 -2.87 5.77
C ASN A 74 14.67 -3.25 5.41
N ILE A 75 13.70 -2.99 6.29
CA ILE A 75 12.28 -3.24 5.99
C ILE A 75 11.80 -2.31 4.86
N GLY A 76 12.21 -1.05 4.84
CA GLY A 76 11.93 -0.13 3.73
C GLY A 76 12.45 -0.65 2.40
N SER A 77 13.67 -1.19 2.37
CA SER A 77 14.24 -1.83 1.19
C SER A 77 13.50 -3.10 0.77
N ILE A 78 13.06 -3.93 1.71
CA ILE A 78 12.27 -5.14 1.43
C ILE A 78 10.91 -4.76 0.82
N LEU A 79 10.27 -3.71 1.34
CA LEU A 79 9.02 -3.17 0.83
C LEU A 79 9.17 -2.45 -0.53
N GLY A 80 10.40 -2.21 -0.98
CA GLY A 80 10.69 -1.49 -2.22
C GLY A 80 10.50 0.02 -2.11
N LEU A 81 10.57 0.60 -0.91
CA LEU A 81 10.40 2.05 -0.65
C LEU A 81 11.67 2.88 -0.91
N THR A 82 12.64 2.32 -1.63
CA THR A 82 13.92 2.96 -1.97
C THR A 82 13.91 3.65 -3.34
N ARG A 83 12.76 3.65 -4.03
CA ARG A 83 12.55 4.30 -5.32
C ARG A 83 11.18 4.95 -5.40
N ASP A 84 11.01 5.78 -6.41
CA ASP A 84 9.72 6.37 -6.73
C ASP A 84 8.84 5.43 -7.57
N TYR A 85 7.53 5.60 -7.45
CA TYR A 85 6.48 4.93 -8.22
C TYR A 85 5.53 5.98 -8.78
N ASN A 86 5.37 6.02 -10.10
CA ASN A 86 4.39 6.91 -10.73
C ASN A 86 2.97 6.34 -10.58
N THR A 87 2.05 7.17 -10.10
CA THR A 87 0.68 6.76 -9.81
C THR A 87 -0.36 7.65 -10.49
N VAL A 88 -1.53 7.08 -10.75
CA VAL A 88 -2.72 7.80 -11.21
C VAL A 88 -3.93 7.45 -10.37
N ILE A 89 -4.87 8.38 -10.21
CA ILE A 89 -6.16 8.16 -9.56
C ILE A 89 -7.27 8.21 -10.59
N ILE A 90 -8.19 7.26 -10.53
CA ILE A 90 -9.36 7.20 -11.41
C ILE A 90 -10.61 7.29 -10.56
N GLY A 91 -11.42 8.31 -10.83
CA GLY A 91 -12.56 8.74 -10.02
C GLY A 91 -12.16 9.85 -9.05
N ALA A 92 -12.47 11.09 -9.40
CA ALA A 92 -12.27 12.28 -8.58
C ALA A 92 -13.48 12.61 -7.68
N GLY A 93 -14.22 11.57 -7.25
CA GLY A 93 -15.21 11.69 -6.17
C GLY A 93 -14.54 11.76 -4.79
N ASN A 94 -15.33 11.76 -3.72
CA ASN A 94 -14.84 11.99 -2.35
C ASN A 94 -13.60 11.16 -1.96
N ILE A 95 -13.61 9.85 -2.26
CA ILE A 95 -12.48 8.96 -1.93
C ILE A 95 -11.23 9.33 -2.75
N GLY A 96 -11.37 9.52 -4.06
CA GLY A 96 -10.25 9.90 -4.92
C GLY A 96 -9.66 11.24 -4.53
N GLN A 97 -10.49 12.23 -4.19
CA GLN A 97 -10.01 13.53 -3.69
C GLN A 97 -9.31 13.40 -2.33
N ALA A 98 -9.81 12.56 -1.42
CA ALA A 98 -9.17 12.32 -0.12
C ALA A 98 -7.78 11.68 -0.30
N ILE A 99 -7.66 10.69 -1.19
CA ILE A 99 -6.38 10.04 -1.52
C ILE A 99 -5.42 11.01 -2.19
N ALA A 100 -5.89 11.80 -3.16
CA ALA A 100 -5.10 12.84 -3.82
C ALA A 100 -4.58 13.90 -2.82
N ASN A 101 -5.34 14.15 -1.75
CA ASN A 101 -4.99 15.05 -0.66
C ASN A 101 -4.22 14.39 0.50
N TYR A 102 -3.77 13.14 0.37
CA TYR A 102 -2.91 12.52 1.36
C TYR A 102 -1.42 12.81 1.08
N ASN A 103 -0.77 13.59 1.94
CA ASN A 103 0.62 14.05 1.74
C ASN A 103 1.68 12.95 1.97
N SER A 104 1.40 11.95 2.80
CA SER A 104 2.41 10.98 3.21
C SER A 104 2.87 10.06 2.07
N PHE A 105 2.07 9.90 1.02
CA PHE A 105 2.43 9.09 -0.15
C PHE A 105 3.66 9.63 -0.89
N ASN A 106 3.79 10.95 -1.03
CA ASN A 106 4.97 11.56 -1.66
C ASN A 106 6.27 11.25 -0.91
N ARG A 107 6.20 11.13 0.42
CA ARG A 107 7.35 10.78 1.29
C ARG A 107 7.74 9.31 1.18
N LEU A 108 6.80 8.45 0.80
CA LEU A 108 7.01 7.02 0.58
C LEU A 108 7.38 6.67 -0.87
N GLY A 109 7.62 7.67 -1.72
CA GLY A 109 8.02 7.49 -3.11
C GLY A 109 6.87 7.44 -4.13
N PHE A 110 5.61 7.50 -3.69
CA PHE A 110 4.48 7.49 -4.62
C PHE A 110 4.23 8.89 -5.19
N LYS A 111 4.41 9.05 -6.50
CA LYS A 111 4.23 10.33 -7.20
C LYS A 111 2.93 10.34 -7.98
N LEU A 112 1.96 11.14 -7.54
CA LEU A 112 0.72 11.33 -8.27
C LEU A 112 0.97 12.13 -9.55
N LYS A 113 0.80 11.50 -10.72
CA LYS A 113 1.03 12.11 -12.03
C LYS A 113 -0.24 12.57 -12.73
N GLY A 114 -1.37 11.93 -12.44
CA GLY A 114 -2.63 12.25 -13.10
C GLY A 114 -3.85 11.85 -12.28
N ILE A 115 -4.94 12.57 -12.48
CA ILE A 115 -6.26 12.25 -11.94
C ILE A 115 -7.23 12.22 -13.11
N PHE A 116 -8.07 11.19 -13.18
CA PHE A 116 -8.99 10.95 -14.29
C PHE A 116 -10.41 10.82 -13.80
N ASP A 117 -11.37 11.41 -14.52
CA ASP A 117 -12.79 11.24 -14.25
C ASP A 117 -13.58 11.15 -15.56
N ALA A 118 -14.80 10.63 -15.50
CA ALA A 118 -15.71 10.58 -16.65
C ALA A 118 -16.65 11.79 -16.68
N ASN A 119 -16.80 12.52 -15.57
CA ASN A 119 -17.67 13.68 -15.47
C ASN A 119 -16.95 14.93 -16.00
N PRO A 120 -17.40 15.52 -17.13
CA PRO A 120 -16.72 16.67 -17.75
C PRO A 120 -16.67 17.91 -16.86
N ARG A 121 -17.56 18.01 -15.86
CA ARG A 121 -17.55 19.11 -14.89
C ARG A 121 -16.32 19.09 -13.99
N MET A 122 -15.64 17.95 -13.89
CA MET A 122 -14.42 17.80 -13.10
C MET A 122 -13.18 18.24 -13.88
N PHE A 123 -13.24 18.30 -15.22
CA PHE A 123 -12.06 18.53 -16.05
C PHE A 123 -11.51 19.94 -15.82
N GLY A 124 -10.18 20.07 -15.77
CA GLY A 124 -9.51 21.34 -15.49
C GLY A 124 -9.46 21.74 -14.02
N ILE A 125 -10.27 21.11 -13.15
CA ILE A 125 -10.14 21.30 -11.70
C ILE A 125 -8.80 20.69 -11.26
N LYS A 126 -8.05 21.44 -10.47
CA LYS A 126 -6.80 20.97 -9.88
C LYS A 126 -7.03 20.50 -8.46
N ILE A 127 -6.51 19.32 -8.15
CA ILE A 127 -6.32 18.87 -6.78
C ILE A 127 -4.83 18.99 -6.50
N ARG A 128 -4.47 19.95 -5.64
CA ARG A 128 -3.09 20.42 -5.51
C ARG A 128 -2.59 20.91 -6.86
N ASP A 129 -1.51 20.34 -7.37
CA ASP A 129 -0.88 20.71 -8.63
C ASP A 129 -1.24 19.77 -9.79
N VAL A 130 -2.14 18.80 -9.57
CA VAL A 130 -2.54 17.80 -10.59
C VAL A 130 -3.93 18.13 -11.11
N GLU A 131 -4.02 18.33 -12.43
CA GLU A 131 -5.27 18.60 -13.13
C GLU A 131 -6.05 17.31 -13.38
N ILE A 132 -7.37 17.37 -13.19
CA ILE A 132 -8.27 16.28 -13.53
C ILE A 132 -8.50 16.28 -15.05
N GLN A 133 -8.28 15.13 -15.65
CA GLN A 133 -8.38 14.89 -17.09
C GLN A 133 -9.53 13.93 -17.41
N ASP A 134 -9.90 13.90 -18.68
CA ASP A 134 -10.86 12.93 -19.22
C ASP A 134 -10.29 11.51 -19.15
N VAL A 135 -11.06 10.60 -18.55
CA VAL A 135 -10.70 9.18 -18.43
C VAL A 135 -10.46 8.50 -19.78
N GLU A 136 -11.03 9.01 -20.88
CA GLU A 136 -10.77 8.46 -22.22
C GLU A 136 -9.28 8.62 -22.64
N LYS A 137 -8.53 9.53 -22.00
CA LYS A 137 -7.07 9.70 -22.19
C LYS A 137 -6.22 8.76 -21.32
N LEU A 138 -6.83 8.00 -20.41
CA LEU A 138 -6.13 7.23 -19.38
C LEU A 138 -5.12 6.25 -19.97
N LYS A 139 -5.53 5.45 -20.96
CA LYS A 139 -4.70 4.39 -21.55
C LYS A 139 -3.41 4.94 -22.15
N ASP A 140 -3.50 6.01 -22.93
CA ASP A 140 -2.34 6.63 -23.56
C ASP A 140 -1.45 7.32 -22.53
N PHE A 141 -2.07 8.01 -21.56
CA PHE A 141 -1.33 8.66 -20.47
C PHE A 141 -0.51 7.66 -19.65
N VAL A 142 -1.07 6.48 -19.34
CA VAL A 142 -0.38 5.41 -18.59
C VAL A 142 0.89 4.97 -19.32
N LYS A 143 0.82 4.83 -20.65
CA LYS A 143 1.96 4.44 -21.50
C LYS A 143 3.02 5.53 -21.58
N GLU A 144 2.59 6.77 -21.83
CA GLU A 144 3.49 7.89 -22.09
C GLU A 144 4.23 8.39 -20.84
N ASN A 145 3.65 8.17 -19.65
CA ASN A 145 4.17 8.70 -18.40
C ASN A 145 4.76 7.62 -17.47
N ASP A 146 4.97 6.41 -18.00
CA ASP A 146 5.50 5.26 -17.25
C ASP A 146 4.76 5.04 -15.92
N ILE A 147 3.43 5.00 -15.98
CA ILE A 147 2.60 4.84 -14.78
C ILE A 147 2.67 3.38 -14.33
N GLU A 148 3.00 3.17 -13.06
CA GLU A 148 3.16 1.83 -12.48
C GLU A 148 1.95 1.40 -11.67
N ILE A 149 1.28 2.34 -10.97
CA ILE A 149 0.19 2.04 -10.04
C ILE A 149 -1.06 2.86 -10.38
N GLY A 150 -2.17 2.17 -10.62
CA GLY A 150 -3.49 2.78 -10.80
C GLY A 150 -4.32 2.66 -9.53
N ILE A 151 -4.90 3.77 -9.07
CA ILE A 151 -5.76 3.81 -7.88
C ILE A 151 -7.21 3.95 -8.36
N ILE A 152 -8.00 2.91 -8.19
CA ILE A 152 -9.39 2.87 -8.67
C ILE A 152 -10.33 3.29 -7.55
N CYS A 153 -10.97 4.44 -7.73
CA CYS A 153 -11.93 5.06 -6.79
C CYS A 153 -13.31 5.29 -7.42
N VAL A 154 -13.64 4.52 -8.48
CA VAL A 154 -14.92 4.62 -9.20
C VAL A 154 -15.98 3.68 -8.62
N PRO A 155 -17.27 3.90 -8.94
CA PRO A 155 -18.33 2.96 -8.58
C PRO A 155 -18.10 1.56 -9.18
N ARG A 156 -18.66 0.53 -8.52
CA ARG A 156 -18.62 -0.88 -8.92
C ARG A 156 -18.87 -1.11 -10.42
N THR A 157 -19.85 -0.43 -11.00
CA THR A 157 -20.26 -0.61 -12.40
C THR A 157 -19.16 -0.26 -13.41
N ASN A 158 -18.23 0.62 -13.03
CA ASN A 158 -17.22 1.16 -13.95
C ASN A 158 -15.82 0.60 -13.67
N ALA A 159 -15.62 -0.05 -12.52
CA ALA A 159 -14.31 -0.44 -12.03
C ALA A 159 -13.60 -1.45 -12.96
N GLN A 160 -14.31 -2.44 -13.52
CA GLN A 160 -13.69 -3.37 -14.46
C GLN A 160 -13.30 -2.71 -15.80
N LYS A 161 -14.10 -1.76 -16.32
CA LYS A 161 -13.74 -1.01 -17.53
C LYS A 161 -12.42 -0.25 -17.30
N VAL A 162 -12.35 0.53 -16.22
CA VAL A 162 -11.15 1.27 -15.83
C VAL A 162 -9.93 0.35 -15.63
N CYS A 163 -10.15 -0.81 -15.00
CA CYS A 163 -9.11 -1.82 -14.83
C CYS A 163 -8.55 -2.28 -16.18
N ASN A 164 -9.42 -2.57 -17.15
CA ASN A 164 -9.00 -3.00 -18.49
C ASN A 164 -8.19 -1.89 -19.18
N ASP A 165 -8.63 -0.62 -19.11
CA ASP A 165 -7.92 0.51 -19.70
C ASP A 165 -6.50 0.68 -19.09
N LEU A 166 -6.37 0.50 -17.77
CA LEU A 166 -5.07 0.51 -17.08
C LEU A 166 -4.18 -0.64 -17.53
N VAL A 167 -4.72 -1.85 -17.64
CA VAL A 167 -3.99 -3.05 -18.09
C VAL A 167 -3.52 -2.88 -19.53
N GLU A 168 -4.37 -2.40 -20.43
CA GLU A 168 -4.00 -2.08 -21.82
C GLU A 168 -2.98 -0.93 -21.91
N GLY A 169 -2.98 -0.04 -20.93
CA GLY A 169 -1.97 0.99 -20.71
C GLY A 169 -0.61 0.44 -20.25
N GLY A 170 -0.55 -0.80 -19.74
CA GLY A 170 0.68 -1.43 -19.27
C GLY A 170 0.99 -1.24 -17.78
N ILE A 171 -0.04 -0.91 -16.98
CA ILE A 171 0.06 -0.79 -15.51
C ILE A 171 0.72 -2.03 -14.88
N LYS A 172 1.29 -1.91 -13.68
CA LYS A 172 1.89 -3.03 -12.94
C LYS A 172 1.11 -3.40 -11.68
N GLY A 173 0.52 -2.41 -11.03
CA GLY A 173 -0.24 -2.56 -9.81
C GLY A 173 -1.55 -1.79 -9.84
N ILE A 174 -2.57 -2.33 -9.19
CA ILE A 174 -3.85 -1.66 -8.97
C ILE A 174 -4.13 -1.65 -7.47
N TRP A 175 -4.42 -0.46 -6.95
CA TRP A 175 -4.95 -0.30 -5.60
C TRP A 175 -6.44 0.01 -5.70
N ASN A 176 -7.26 -0.97 -5.31
CA ASN A 176 -8.69 -0.98 -5.63
C ASN A 176 -9.54 -0.63 -4.41
N PHE A 177 -10.28 0.49 -4.52
CA PHE A 177 -11.29 0.90 -3.55
C PHE A 177 -12.72 0.56 -3.99
N ALA A 178 -12.92 0.10 -5.23
CA ALA A 178 -14.25 -0.32 -5.67
C ALA A 178 -14.66 -1.62 -4.96
N PRO A 179 -15.94 -1.78 -4.59
CA PRO A 179 -16.41 -2.96 -3.86
C PRO A 179 -16.64 -4.15 -4.81
N ILE A 180 -15.61 -4.52 -5.56
CA ILE A 180 -15.54 -5.71 -6.42
C ILE A 180 -14.13 -6.27 -6.46
N ASP A 181 -14.04 -7.56 -6.74
CA ASP A 181 -12.80 -8.18 -7.19
C ASP A 181 -12.64 -7.96 -8.70
N LEU A 182 -11.47 -7.48 -9.09
CA LEU A 182 -11.14 -7.18 -10.48
C LEU A 182 -10.57 -8.41 -11.18
N GLU A 183 -10.98 -8.62 -12.43
CA GLU A 183 -10.36 -9.62 -13.29
C GLU A 183 -9.13 -9.00 -13.96
N VAL A 184 -7.95 -9.58 -13.71
CA VAL A 184 -6.67 -9.11 -14.25
C VAL A 184 -5.80 -10.26 -14.74
N PRO A 185 -4.88 -9.99 -15.70
CA PRO A 185 -3.79 -10.91 -16.02
C PRO A 185 -2.91 -11.24 -14.80
N LYS A 186 -2.24 -12.40 -14.84
CA LYS A 186 -1.46 -12.93 -13.69
C LYS A 186 -0.25 -12.08 -13.29
N ASP A 187 0.26 -11.27 -14.21
CA ASP A 187 1.40 -10.38 -14.03
C ASP A 187 1.01 -9.04 -13.38
N ILE A 188 -0.27 -8.72 -13.31
CA ILE A 188 -0.80 -7.52 -12.65
C ILE A 188 -1.06 -7.82 -11.18
N ARG A 189 -0.58 -6.94 -10.30
CA ARG A 189 -0.83 -7.03 -8.85
C ARG A 189 -2.06 -6.21 -8.50
N VAL A 190 -2.95 -6.75 -7.68
CA VAL A 190 -4.12 -6.03 -7.18
C VAL A 190 -4.13 -6.13 -5.65
N GLU A 191 -4.23 -4.99 -4.97
CA GLU A 191 -4.54 -4.93 -3.54
C GLU A 191 -5.92 -4.30 -3.36
N ASN A 192 -6.87 -5.07 -2.82
CA ASN A 192 -8.23 -4.62 -2.53
C ASN A 192 -8.29 -4.04 -1.11
N VAL A 193 -8.90 -2.86 -0.96
CA VAL A 193 -9.09 -2.22 0.35
C VAL A 193 -10.37 -2.72 1.05
N HIS A 194 -11.44 -2.97 0.30
CA HIS A 194 -12.75 -3.43 0.79
C HIS A 194 -13.18 -2.80 2.14
N LEU A 195 -13.49 -1.49 2.12
CA LEU A 195 -13.87 -0.74 3.33
C LEU A 195 -15.02 -1.41 4.12
N SER A 196 -15.97 -2.03 3.42
CA SER A 196 -17.07 -2.77 4.03
C SER A 196 -16.60 -3.96 4.85
N GLU A 197 -15.62 -4.73 4.37
CA GLU A 197 -15.07 -5.89 5.09
C GLU A 197 -14.31 -5.45 6.35
N SER A 198 -13.58 -4.33 6.26
CA SER A 198 -12.93 -3.73 7.44
C SER A 198 -13.96 -3.33 8.50
N MET A 199 -15.09 -2.75 8.09
CA MET A 199 -16.17 -2.39 9.03
C MET A 199 -16.83 -3.63 9.63
N MET A 200 -17.11 -4.66 8.82
CA MET A 200 -17.67 -5.93 9.29
C MET A 200 -16.75 -6.63 10.30
N THR A 201 -15.43 -6.55 10.07
CA THR A 201 -14.43 -7.07 11.02
C THR A 201 -14.52 -6.35 12.36
N LEU A 202 -14.65 -5.01 12.36
CA LEU A 202 -14.86 -4.26 13.60
C LEU A 202 -16.15 -4.66 14.30
N VAL A 203 -17.25 -4.81 13.56
CA VAL A 203 -18.54 -5.28 14.10
C VAL A 203 -18.38 -6.66 14.73
N TYR A 204 -17.64 -7.58 14.11
CA TYR A 204 -17.36 -8.88 14.71
C TYR A 204 -16.62 -8.74 16.04
N LEU A 205 -15.55 -7.94 16.09
CA LEU A 205 -14.75 -7.72 17.30
C LEU A 205 -15.56 -7.07 18.44
N LEU A 206 -16.50 -6.18 18.13
CA LEU A 206 -17.40 -5.58 19.14
C LEU A 206 -18.36 -6.59 19.78
N ASN A 207 -18.68 -7.67 19.07
CA ASN A 207 -19.64 -8.67 19.53
C ASN A 207 -18.97 -9.95 20.06
N HIS A 208 -17.65 -10.08 19.96
CA HIS A 208 -16.91 -11.28 20.34
C HIS A 208 -15.65 -10.90 21.12
N ASN A 209 -15.76 -10.84 22.45
CA ASN A 209 -14.68 -10.43 23.37
C ASN A 209 -13.57 -11.50 23.54
N ASP A 210 -13.76 -12.69 22.98
CA ASP A 210 -12.84 -13.83 23.15
C ASP A 210 -11.71 -13.88 22.09
N VAL A 211 -11.69 -12.91 21.17
CA VAL A 211 -10.69 -12.84 20.10
C VAL A 211 -9.40 -12.24 20.66
N LYS A 212 -8.33 -13.03 20.72
CA LYS A 212 -6.96 -12.61 21.09
C LYS A 212 -6.16 -12.10 19.89
#